data_AF-A0A7I9VAR2-F1
#
_entry.id   AF-A0A7I9VAR2-F1
#
_cell.length_a   1.000
_cell.length_b   1.000
_cell.length_c   1.000
_cell.angle_alpha   90.00
_cell.angle_beta   90.00
_cell.angle_gamma   90.00
#
_symmetry.space_group_name_H-M   'P 1'
#
loop_
_entity.id
_entity.type
_entity.pdbx_description
1 polymer ?
#
loop_
_entity_poly.entity_id
_entity_poly.type
_entity_poly.pdbx_seq_one_letter_code
_entity_poly.pdbx_strand_id
1 'polypeptide(L)' 'MEIPGMSAAPSLSDRLDASRNRPVCAACTEPAIATFEFCDASSRFPVWGRTSACNDHFNELIDEVQGLEYVKWLD' A
#
# COMPACT_ATOMS: atom_id res chain seq x y z
N MET A 1 -41.47 13.15 1.59
CA MET A 1 -40.88 12.55 2.80
C MET A 1 -39.78 11.63 2.30
N GLU A 2 -38.56 12.16 2.23
CA GLU A 2 -37.40 11.49 1.65
C GLU A 2 -36.72 10.67 2.75
N ILE A 3 -36.39 9.41 2.48
CA ILE A 3 -35.82 8.49 3.47
C ILE A 3 -34.30 8.75 3.51
N PRO A 4 -33.71 9.30 4.58
CA PRO A 4 -32.28 9.47 4.68
C PRO A 4 -31.67 8.13 5.11
N GLY A 5 -30.75 7.57 4.30
CA GLY A 5 -29.92 6.45 4.74
C GLY A 5 -29.85 5.21 3.85
N MET A 6 -29.96 5.35 2.52
CA MET A 6 -29.43 4.32 1.63
C MET A 6 -27.94 4.58 1.41
N SER A 7 -27.08 4.00 2.26
CA SER A 7 -25.69 3.74 1.87
C SER A 7 -25.75 2.79 0.68
N ALA A 8 -25.57 3.33 -0.53
CA ALA A 8 -25.52 2.53 -1.74
C ALA A 8 -24.52 1.39 -1.52
N ALA A 9 -24.97 0.14 -1.66
CA ALA A 9 -24.07 -0.99 -1.69
C ALA A 9 -23.04 -0.73 -2.81
N PRO A 10 -21.72 -0.89 -2.55
CA PRO A 10 -20.70 -0.56 -3.53
C PRO A 10 -20.98 -1.32 -4.83
N SER A 11 -21.01 -0.59 -5.94
CA SER A 11 -21.30 -1.12 -7.27
C SER A 11 -20.31 -2.24 -7.62
N LEU A 12 -20.69 -3.16 -8.50
CA LEU A 12 -19.76 -4.22 -8.97
C LEU A 12 -18.47 -3.61 -9.55
N SER A 13 -18.58 -2.43 -10.16
CA SER A 13 -17.46 -1.60 -10.63
C SER A 13 -16.57 -1.08 -9.50
N ASP A 14 -17.14 -0.55 -8.40
CA ASP A 14 -16.39 -0.15 -7.20
C ASP A 14 -15.66 -1.35 -6.56
N ARG A 15 -16.29 -2.53 -6.57
CA ARG A 15 -15.70 -3.77 -6.06
C ARG A 15 -14.57 -4.30 -6.96
N LEU A 16 -14.72 -4.16 -8.29
CA LEU A 16 -13.67 -4.48 -9.26
C LEU A 16 -12.51 -3.48 -9.17
N ASP A 17 -12.80 -2.19 -8.99
CA ASP A 17 -11.80 -1.14 -8.81
C ASP A 17 -11.00 -1.35 -7.53
N ALA A 18 -11.68 -1.63 -6.41
CA ALA A 18 -11.05 -2.01 -5.15
C ALA A 18 -10.22 -3.31 -5.25
N SER A 19 -10.58 -4.22 -6.16
CA SER A 19 -9.79 -5.43 -6.43
C SER A 19 -8.58 -5.17 -7.34
N ARG A 20 -8.68 -4.20 -8.26
CA ARG A 20 -7.57 -3.75 -9.12
C ARG A 20 -6.56 -2.87 -8.38
N ASN A 21 -7.01 -2.18 -7.33
CA ASN A 21 -6.17 -1.38 -6.44
C ASN A 21 -5.66 -2.14 -5.22
N ARG A 22 -5.80 -3.48 -5.18
CA ARG A 22 -5.13 -4.25 -4.13
C ARG A 22 -3.62 -4.08 -4.29
N PRO A 23 -2.91 -3.61 -3.26
CA PRO A 23 -1.45 -3.54 -3.30
C PRO A 23 -0.91 -4.95 -3.54
N VAL A 24 0.06 -5.05 -4.44
CA VAL A 24 0.77 -6.30 -4.75
C VAL A 24 2.20 -6.18 -4.28
N CYS A 25 2.79 -7.30 -3.89
CA CYS A 25 4.18 -7.36 -3.48
C CYS A 25 5.08 -6.89 -4.62
N ALA A 26 5.98 -5.96 -4.35
CA ALA A 26 6.92 -5.43 -5.33
C ALA A 26 7.88 -6.52 -5.86
N ALA A 27 8.17 -7.55 -5.05
CA ALA A 27 9.10 -8.62 -5.41
C ALA A 27 8.45 -9.73 -6.25
N CYS A 28 7.25 -10.20 -5.86
CA CYS A 28 6.63 -11.39 -6.47
C CYS A 28 5.24 -11.17 -7.08
N THR A 29 4.69 -9.96 -7.03
CA THR A 29 3.34 -9.60 -7.53
C THR A 29 2.16 -10.32 -6.87
N GLU A 30 2.42 -11.12 -5.82
CA GLU A 30 1.39 -11.71 -4.97
C GLU A 30 0.63 -10.63 -4.19
N PRO A 31 -0.58 -10.91 -3.68
CA PRO A 31 -1.30 -9.96 -2.83
C PRO A 31 -0.43 -9.53 -1.65
N ALA A 32 -0.21 -8.21 -1.54
CA ALA A 32 0.54 -7.66 -0.43
C ALA A 32 -0.28 -7.73 0.86
N ILE A 33 0.41 -7.96 1.97
CA ILE A 33 -0.17 -7.93 3.31
C ILE A 33 0.11 -6.61 4.04
N ALA A 34 1.08 -5.85 3.55
CA ALA A 34 1.50 -4.59 4.14
C ALA A 34 1.94 -3.62 3.07
N THR A 35 1.66 -2.34 3.29
CA THR A 35 2.13 -1.25 2.44
C THR A 35 2.73 -0.14 3.28
N PHE A 36 3.84 0.43 2.84
CA PHE A 36 4.46 1.56 3.53
C PHE A 36 5.01 2.58 2.55
N GLU A 37 5.13 3.80 3.06
CA GLU A 37 5.83 4.90 2.42
C GLU A 37 7.20 5.05 3.05
N PHE A 38 8.19 5.34 2.23
CA PHE A 38 9.55 5.61 2.65
C PHE A 38 10.07 6.90 2.03
N CYS A 39 11.02 7.53 2.70
CA CYS A 39 11.77 8.65 2.15
C CYS A 39 13.24 8.26 2.00
N ASP A 40 13.73 8.19 0.76
CA ASP A 40 15.18 8.11 0.52
C ASP A 40 15.78 9.50 0.69
N ALA A 41 16.46 9.70 1.81
CA ALA A 41 17.21 10.92 2.13
C ALA A 41 18.67 10.86 1.63
N SER A 42 19.11 9.72 1.06
CA SER A 42 20.44 9.54 0.49
C SER A 42 20.71 10.48 -0.70
N SER A 43 19.64 10.91 -1.36
CA SER A 43 19.67 11.80 -2.52
C SER A 43 19.61 13.28 -2.11
N ARG A 44 20.26 14.17 -2.88
CA ARG A 44 20.22 15.64 -2.66
C ARG A 44 18.80 16.22 -2.64
N PHE A 45 17.83 15.49 -3.17
CA PHE A 45 16.41 15.76 -3.07
C PHE A 45 15.74 14.54 -2.45
N PRO A 46 15.02 14.68 -1.31
CA PRO A 46 14.34 13.56 -0.67
C PRO A 46 13.29 12.98 -1.61
N VAL A 47 13.39 11.68 -1.91
CA VAL A 47 12.43 10.98 -2.77
C VAL A 47 11.49 10.17 -1.89
N TRP A 48 10.21 10.50 -1.96
CA TRP A 48 9.15 9.72 -1.33
C TRP A 48 8.75 8.58 -2.26
N GLY A 49 8.92 7.35 -1.78
CA GLY A 49 8.51 6.13 -2.44
C GLY A 49 7.42 5.41 -1.66
N ARG A 50 6.64 4.58 -2.35
CA ARG A 50 5.67 3.67 -1.74
C ARG A 50 5.95 2.26 -2.26
N THR A 51 5.98 1.30 -1.35
CA THR A 51 6.17 -0.11 -1.70
C THR A 51 5.30 -1.00 -0.81
N SER A 52 5.10 -2.24 -1.27
CA SER A 52 4.22 -3.22 -0.66
C SER A 52 4.88 -4.59 -0.65
N ALA A 53 4.65 -5.37 0.40
CA ALA A 53 5.21 -6.72 0.55
C ALA A 53 4.14 -7.77 0.86
N CYS A 54 4.33 -8.99 0.36
CA CYS A 54 3.64 -10.18 0.85
C CYS A 54 4.35 -10.74 2.08
N ASN A 55 3.76 -11.74 2.74
CA ASN A 55 4.27 -12.28 4.00
C ASN A 55 5.70 -12.84 3.90
N ASP A 56 6.06 -13.42 2.74
CA ASP A 56 7.37 -14.04 2.52
C ASP A 56 8.47 -12.99 2.40
N HIS A 57 8.24 -11.98 1.56
CA HIS A 57 9.19 -10.89 1.30
C HIS A 57 9.12 -9.75 2.33
N PHE A 58 8.21 -9.81 3.31
CA PHE A 58 8.03 -8.75 4.30
C PHE A 58 9.31 -8.49 5.11
N ASN A 59 9.99 -9.56 5.55
CA ASN A 59 11.21 -9.42 6.35
C ASN A 59 12.39 -8.87 5.54
N GLU A 60 12.53 -9.30 4.28
CA GLU A 60 13.56 -8.79 3.37
C GLU A 60 13.33 -7.31 3.06
N LEU A 61 12.08 -6.96 2.78
CA LEU A 61 11.69 -5.60 2.49
C LEU A 61 11.92 -4.71 3.72
N ILE A 62 11.59 -5.19 4.94
CA ILE A 62 11.87 -4.47 6.20
C ILE A 62 13.36 -4.15 6.36
N ASP A 63 14.25 -5.09 6.08
CA ASP A 63 15.69 -4.88 6.21
C ASP A 63 16.18 -3.75 5.28
N GLU A 64 15.62 -3.69 4.07
CA GLU A 64 15.87 -2.62 3.10
C GLU A 64 15.33 -1.25 3.58
N VAL A 65 14.11 -1.19 4.13
CA VAL A 65 13.52 0.07 4.63
C VAL A 65 14.11 0.54 5.96
N GLN A 66 14.64 -0.35 6.81
CA GLN A 66 15.26 0.06 8.07
C GLN A 66 16.53 0.89 7.85
N GLY A 67 17.12 0.85 6.65
CA GLY A 67 18.16 1.79 6.23
C GLY A 67 17.65 3.19 5.88
N LEU A 68 16.34 3.42 5.82
CA LEU A 68 15.72 4.68 5.39
C LEU A 68 15.30 5.54 6.58
N GLU A 69 15.54 6.86 6.51
CA GLU A 69 15.34 7.79 7.63
C GLU A 69 13.86 7.95 8.04
N TYR A 70 12.91 7.70 7.13
CA TYR A 70 11.48 7.85 7.40
C TYR A 70 10.71 6.68 6.80
N VAL A 71 10.04 5.92 7.66
CA VAL A 71 9.14 4.83 7.28
C VAL A 71 7.78 5.06 7.93
N LYS A 72 6.73 5.10 7.11
CA LYS A 72 5.34 5.20 7.58
C LYS A 72 4.55 4.00 7.08
N TRP A 73 4.12 3.16 8.02
CA TRP A 73 3.19 2.08 7.77
C TRP A 73 1.80 2.64 7.47
N LEU A 74 1.21 2.22 6.36
CA LEU A 74 -0.07 2.76 5.90
C LEU A 74 -1.27 1.87 6.28
N ASP A 75 -1.09 0.56 6.26
CA ASP A 75 -2.01 -0.48 6.74
C ASP A 75 -1.31 -1.85 6.65
#